data_AF-A0AA97DWK8-F1
#
_entry.id   AF-A0AA97DWK8-F1
#
_cell.length_a   1.000
_cell.length_b   1.000
_cell.length_c   1.000
_cell.angle_alpha   90.00
_cell.angle_beta   90.00
_cell.angle_gamma   90.00
#
_symmetry.space_group_name_H-M   'P 1'
#
loop_
_entity.id
_entity.type
_entity.pdbx_description
1 polymer ?
#
loop_
_entity_poly.entity_id
_entity_poly.type
_entity_poly.pdbx_seq_one_letter_code
_entity_poly.pdbx_strand_id
1 'polypeptide(L)'
;MTTYKEAQTELAQLPDTHLLWDMLSMCLDGYSANAKSHERVSNTLDRHVFKTVSVLYQQLAERLIKGVDELPEDTGTMNPEPGYIAIAYISALNASDRFLSTRVMSVNCQVIKRVGRLVRKLNNRVFANGIIDYLARIQVVLDNTENRRKAAKLIK
;
A
#
# COMPACT_ATOMS: atom_id res chain seq x y z
N MET A 1 22.18 40.72 -9.80
CA MET A 1 21.06 40.69 -8.82
C MET A 1 19.91 39.94 -9.48
N THR A 2 20.08 38.63 -9.58
CA THR A 2 19.09 37.72 -10.16
C THR A 2 18.10 37.39 -9.05
N THR A 3 16.82 37.62 -9.32
CA THR A 3 15.81 37.81 -8.29
C THR A 3 15.39 36.47 -7.68
N TYR A 4 15.28 36.46 -6.35
CA TYR A 4 14.70 35.40 -5.50
C TYR A 4 13.31 34.88 -5.96
N LYS A 5 12.71 35.44 -7.01
CA LYS A 5 11.44 35.00 -7.60
C LYS A 5 11.59 33.80 -8.53
N GLU A 6 12.74 33.60 -9.16
CA GLU A 6 12.96 32.45 -10.05
C GLU A 6 13.11 31.15 -9.22
N ALA A 7 13.80 31.20 -8.08
CA ALA A 7 13.90 30.08 -7.14
C ALA A 7 12.56 29.69 -6.48
N GLN A 8 11.59 30.62 -6.39
CA GLN A 8 10.24 30.32 -5.89
C GLN A 8 9.31 29.76 -6.98
N THR A 9 9.66 29.93 -8.25
CA THR A 9 8.87 29.41 -9.38
C THR A 9 9.28 27.97 -9.72
N GLU A 10 10.53 27.57 -9.44
CA GLU A 10 10.98 26.18 -9.56
C GLU A 10 10.50 25.26 -8.42
N LEU A 11 10.18 25.81 -7.25
CA LEU A 11 9.58 25.03 -6.15
C LEU A 11 8.12 24.60 -6.42
N ALA A 12 7.48 25.15 -7.46
CA ALA A 12 6.08 24.93 -7.79
C ALA A 12 5.82 23.68 -8.66
N GLN A 13 6.86 22.90 -8.99
CA GLN A 13 6.76 21.69 -9.79
C GLN A 13 7.57 20.51 -9.22
N LEU A 14 7.60 20.32 -7.91
CA LEU A 14 7.94 18.98 -7.41
C LEU A 14 6.80 18.05 -7.82
N PRO A 15 7.01 17.18 -8.84
CA PRO A 15 5.91 16.44 -9.42
C PRO A 15 5.35 15.48 -8.37
N ASP A 16 4.20 14.88 -8.68
CA ASP A 16 3.53 13.84 -7.90
C ASP A 16 4.46 12.68 -7.43
N THR A 17 5.72 12.62 -7.90
CA THR A 17 6.80 11.70 -7.55
C THR A 17 6.92 11.35 -6.08
N HIS A 18 6.89 12.32 -5.14
CA HIS A 18 6.98 12.02 -3.71
C HIS A 18 5.75 11.21 -3.22
N LEU A 19 4.56 11.51 -3.73
CA LEU A 19 3.35 10.73 -3.46
C LEU A 19 3.46 9.32 -4.04
N LEU A 20 4.05 9.19 -5.23
CA LEU A 20 4.29 7.90 -5.87
C LEU A 20 5.25 7.04 -5.05
N TRP A 21 6.32 7.62 -4.50
CA TRP A 21 7.25 6.93 -3.61
C TRP A 21 6.59 6.51 -2.30
N ASP A 22 5.79 7.37 -1.68
CA ASP A 22 5.01 7.02 -0.48
C ASP A 22 4.07 5.83 -0.74
N MET A 23 3.36 5.86 -1.86
CA MET A 23 2.48 4.77 -2.28
C MET A 23 3.26 3.50 -2.59
N LEU A 24 4.39 3.61 -3.29
CA LEU A 24 5.24 2.50 -3.66
C LEU A 24 5.78 1.79 -2.42
N SER A 25 6.31 2.56 -1.46
CA SER A 25 6.81 2.05 -0.19
C SER A 25 5.74 1.22 0.54
N MET A 26 4.53 1.78 0.72
CA MET A 26 3.42 1.06 1.34
C MET A 26 2.99 -0.20 0.55
N CYS A 27 3.06 -0.16 -0.78
CA CYS A 27 2.72 -1.32 -1.61
C CYS A 27 3.78 -2.43 -1.51
N LEU A 28 5.07 -2.09 -1.41
CA LEU A 28 6.14 -3.06 -1.21
C LEU A 28 6.08 -3.72 0.17
N ASP A 29 5.75 -2.95 1.21
CA ASP A 29 5.45 -3.48 2.54
C ASP A 29 4.25 -4.43 2.50
N GLY A 30 3.17 -4.02 1.82
CA GLY A 30 2.00 -4.85 1.59
C GLY A 30 2.34 -6.15 0.86
N TYR A 31 3.07 -6.09 -0.25
CA TYR A 31 3.55 -7.26 -0.98
C TYR A 31 4.30 -8.23 -0.06
N SER A 32 5.30 -7.73 0.65
CA SER A 32 6.20 -8.52 1.49
C SER A 32 5.48 -9.15 2.67
N ALA A 33 4.62 -8.39 3.36
CA ALA A 33 3.89 -8.88 4.52
C ALA A 33 2.87 -9.96 4.14
N ASN A 34 2.17 -9.79 3.01
CA ASN A 34 1.22 -10.79 2.53
C ASN A 34 1.94 -12.05 2.02
N ALA A 35 3.10 -11.92 1.36
CA ALA A 35 3.93 -13.08 0.97
C ALA A 35 4.35 -13.90 2.19
N LYS A 36 4.90 -13.25 3.23
CA LYS A 36 5.28 -13.92 4.49
C LYS A 36 4.08 -14.56 5.20
N SER A 37 2.93 -13.89 5.18
CA SER A 37 1.70 -14.41 5.80
C SER A 37 1.19 -15.65 5.06
N HIS A 38 1.27 -15.67 3.72
CA HIS A 38 0.92 -16.84 2.90
C HIS A 38 1.73 -18.10 3.26
N GLU A 39 3.02 -17.93 3.56
CA GLU A 39 3.89 -19.04 3.95
C GLU A 39 3.57 -19.57 5.35
N ARG A 40 3.12 -18.68 6.25
CA ARG A 40 2.92 -18.99 7.67
C ARG A 40 1.54 -19.53 8.02
N VAL A 41 0.48 -19.12 7.31
CA VAL A 41 -0.88 -19.59 7.63
C VAL A 41 -1.13 -21.02 7.16
N SER A 42 -1.77 -21.82 8.02
CA SER A 42 -2.08 -23.22 7.75
C SER A 42 -3.39 -23.43 6.99
N ASN A 43 -4.34 -22.50 7.11
CA ASN A 43 -5.65 -22.65 6.48
C ASN A 43 -5.63 -22.21 5.01
N THR A 44 -6.29 -23.00 4.15
CA THR A 44 -6.28 -22.80 2.69
C THR A 44 -6.90 -21.47 2.26
N LEU A 45 -7.92 -21.00 2.98
CA LEU A 45 -8.59 -19.74 2.67
C LEU A 45 -7.62 -18.57 2.79
N ASP A 46 -7.03 -18.38 3.97
CA ASP A 46 -6.10 -17.29 4.24
C ASP A 46 -4.85 -17.42 3.38
N ARG A 47 -4.38 -18.65 3.16
CA ARG A 47 -3.23 -18.91 2.29
C ARG A 47 -3.48 -18.39 0.87
N HIS A 48 -4.64 -18.70 0.30
CA HIS A 48 -5.01 -18.21 -1.03
C HIS A 48 -5.14 -16.68 -1.04
N VAL A 49 -5.80 -16.12 -0.02
CA VAL A 49 -6.04 -14.67 0.09
C VAL A 49 -4.73 -13.89 0.17
N PHE A 50 -3.81 -14.30 1.03
CA PHE A 50 -2.52 -13.62 1.17
C PHE A 50 -1.64 -13.74 -0.07
N LYS A 51 -1.69 -14.86 -0.79
CA LYS A 51 -1.03 -14.97 -2.09
C LYS A 51 -1.60 -13.96 -3.09
N THR A 52 -2.93 -13.91 -3.21
CA THR A 52 -3.62 -13.02 -4.15
C THR A 52 -3.36 -11.55 -3.83
N VAL A 53 -3.48 -11.16 -2.55
CA VAL A 53 -3.22 -9.78 -2.12
C VAL A 53 -1.75 -9.40 -2.32
N SER A 54 -0.81 -10.31 -2.06
CA SER A 54 0.61 -10.09 -2.32
C SER A 54 0.86 -9.78 -3.80
N VAL A 55 0.33 -10.60 -4.71
CA VAL A 55 0.45 -10.38 -6.17
C VAL A 55 -0.17 -9.04 -6.61
N LEU A 56 -1.34 -8.67 -6.08
CA LEU A 56 -1.98 -7.40 -6.41
C LEU A 56 -1.14 -6.19 -5.95
N TYR A 57 -0.52 -6.27 -4.77
CA TYR A 57 0.39 -5.23 -4.30
C TYR A 57 1.67 -5.16 -5.14
N GLN A 58 2.23 -6.31 -5.55
CA GLN A 58 3.38 -6.35 -6.45
C GLN A 58 3.05 -5.66 -7.79
N GLN A 59 1.94 -6.03 -8.42
CA GLN A 59 1.52 -5.43 -9.70
C GLN A 59 1.25 -3.92 -9.57
N LEU A 60 0.70 -3.49 -8.44
CA LEU A 60 0.53 -2.07 -8.16
C LEU A 60 1.87 -1.36 -7.98
N ALA A 61 2.81 -1.96 -7.26
CA ALA A 61 4.17 -1.43 -7.10
C ALA A 61 4.88 -1.29 -8.46
N GLU A 62 4.82 -2.31 -9.32
CA GLU A 62 5.36 -2.27 -10.68
C GLU A 62 4.74 -1.16 -11.53
N ARG A 63 3.44 -0.90 -11.37
CA ARG A 63 2.77 0.22 -12.04
C ARG A 63 3.22 1.57 -11.50
N LEU A 64 3.41 1.70 -10.19
CA LEU A 64 3.88 2.92 -9.55
C LEU A 64 5.30 3.27 -9.99
N ILE A 65 6.20 2.27 -10.10
CA ILE A 65 7.56 2.45 -10.63
C ILE A 65 7.54 3.03 -12.05
N LYS A 66 6.62 2.58 -12.91
CA LYS A 66 6.46 3.14 -14.27
C LYS A 66 6.01 4.61 -14.30
N GLY A 67 5.47 5.12 -13.20
CA GLY A 67 5.09 6.52 -13.07
C GLY A 67 6.16 7.38 -12.41
N VAL A 68 7.25 6.77 -11.95
CA VAL A 68 8.37 7.45 -11.30
C VAL A 68 9.51 7.55 -12.30
N ASP A 69 9.75 8.76 -12.82
CA ASP A 69 10.82 8.99 -13.80
C ASP A 69 12.21 9.09 -13.15
N GLU A 70 12.28 9.47 -11.86
CA GLU A 70 13.55 9.68 -11.14
C GLU A 70 13.48 9.24 -9.66
N LEU A 71 14.64 8.84 -9.11
CA LEU A 71 14.80 8.61 -7.67
C LEU A 71 14.56 9.91 -6.90
N PRO A 72 13.88 9.87 -5.74
CA PRO A 72 13.62 11.07 -4.99
C PRO A 72 14.94 11.55 -4.40
N GLU A 73 15.19 12.85 -4.49
CA GLU A 73 16.27 13.46 -3.74
C GLU A 73 15.98 13.27 -2.24
N ASP A 74 16.98 12.82 -1.47
CA ASP A 74 16.84 12.67 -0.02
C ASP A 74 16.83 14.06 0.64
N THR A 75 15.65 14.64 0.71
CA THR A 75 15.43 15.97 1.30
C THR A 75 15.40 15.94 2.83
N GLY A 76 15.51 14.76 3.47
CA GLY A 76 15.28 14.60 4.91
C GLY A 76 13.83 14.87 5.35
N THR A 77 12.90 15.08 4.42
CA THR A 77 11.47 15.37 4.69
C THR A 77 10.57 14.26 4.15
N MET A 78 10.81 13.02 4.57
CA MET A 78 9.90 11.91 4.24
C MET A 78 8.58 12.05 5.00
N ASN A 79 7.48 11.73 4.32
CA ASN A 79 6.19 11.53 4.95
C ASN A 79 6.31 10.38 5.97
N PRO A 80 5.82 10.52 7.22
CA PRO A 80 5.88 9.44 8.19
C PRO A 80 4.86 8.32 7.93
N GLU A 81 3.84 8.55 7.09
CA GLU A 81 2.76 7.57 6.87
C GLU A 81 3.24 6.18 6.37
N PRO A 82 4.15 6.08 5.38
CA PRO A 82 4.74 4.80 4.99
C PRO A 82 5.47 4.12 6.15
N GLY A 83 6.26 4.87 6.93
CA GLY A 83 6.93 4.34 8.11
C GLY A 83 5.96 3.75 9.15
N TYR A 84 4.82 4.39 9.36
CA TYR A 84 3.78 3.85 10.24
C TYR A 84 3.13 2.57 9.67
N ILE A 85 3.00 2.44 8.35
CA ILE A 85 2.54 1.19 7.72
C ILE A 85 3.57 0.07 7.91
N ALA A 86 4.85 0.36 7.67
CA ALA A 86 5.93 -0.61 7.86
C ALA A 86 5.92 -1.16 9.29
N ILE A 87 5.86 -0.28 10.30
CA ILE A 87 5.78 -0.65 11.71
C ILE A 87 4.52 -1.48 12.00
N ALA A 88 3.37 -1.11 11.42
CA ALA A 88 2.13 -1.84 11.61
C ALA A 88 2.20 -3.27 11.02
N TYR A 89 2.80 -3.45 9.84
CA TYR A 89 3.03 -4.77 9.27
C TYR A 89 4.02 -5.58 10.09
N ILE A 90 5.14 -5.00 10.54
CA ILE A 90 6.10 -5.70 11.42
C ILE A 90 5.40 -6.16 12.70
N SER A 91 4.61 -5.30 13.34
CA SER A 91 3.82 -5.65 14.53
C SER A 91 2.80 -6.75 14.26
N ALA A 92 2.14 -6.72 13.10
CA ALA A 92 1.19 -7.76 12.69
C ALA A 92 1.88 -9.10 12.43
N LEU A 93 3.03 -9.10 11.75
CA LEU A 93 3.83 -10.29 11.47
C LEU A 93 4.45 -10.89 12.74
N ASN A 94 4.77 -10.09 13.74
CA ASN A 94 5.28 -10.58 15.03
C ASN A 94 4.17 -11.10 15.97
N ALA A 95 2.90 -10.96 15.61
CA ALA A 95 1.80 -11.51 16.39
C ALA A 95 1.79 -13.05 16.34
N SER A 96 1.16 -13.70 17.32
CA SER A 96 0.94 -15.15 17.29
C SER A 96 0.05 -15.56 16.12
N ASP A 97 0.14 -16.83 15.71
CA ASP A 97 -0.58 -17.36 14.54
C ASP A 97 -2.09 -17.11 14.61
N ARG A 98 -2.65 -17.14 15.82
CA ARG A 98 -4.07 -16.86 16.09
C ARG A 98 -4.50 -15.46 15.62
N PHE A 99 -3.62 -14.47 15.72
CA PHE A 99 -3.95 -13.07 15.41
C PHE A 99 -3.33 -12.57 14.12
N LEU A 100 -2.36 -13.30 13.56
CA LEU A 100 -1.64 -12.94 12.35
C LEU A 100 -2.59 -12.53 11.24
N SER A 101 -3.54 -13.42 10.88
CA SER A 101 -4.43 -13.20 9.74
C SER A 101 -5.26 -11.93 9.87
N THR A 102 -5.90 -11.73 11.03
CA THR A 102 -6.75 -10.58 11.29
C THR A 102 -5.94 -9.28 11.32
N ARG A 103 -4.75 -9.29 11.93
CA ARG A 103 -3.90 -8.09 12.01
C ARG A 103 -3.37 -7.69 10.63
N VAL A 104 -2.86 -8.62 9.84
CA VAL A 104 -2.34 -8.33 8.50
C VAL A 104 -3.46 -7.80 7.58
N MET A 105 -4.66 -8.39 7.64
CA MET A 105 -5.82 -7.87 6.89
C MET A 105 -6.22 -6.46 7.35
N SER A 106 -6.19 -6.18 8.65
CA SER A 106 -6.45 -4.82 9.17
C SER A 106 -5.44 -3.80 8.62
N VAL A 107 -4.15 -4.15 8.57
CA VAL A 107 -3.13 -3.27 7.98
C VAL A 107 -3.34 -3.10 6.47
N ASN A 108 -3.70 -4.17 5.74
CA ASN A 108 -4.07 -4.05 4.32
C ASN A 108 -5.21 -3.03 4.10
N CYS A 109 -6.26 -3.06 4.93
CA CYS A 109 -7.34 -2.08 4.87
C CYS A 109 -6.86 -0.64 5.16
N GLN A 110 -5.86 -0.48 6.04
CA GLN A 110 -5.26 0.83 6.29
C GLN A 110 -4.48 1.33 5.08
N VAL A 111 -3.65 0.47 4.45
CA VAL A 111 -2.90 0.81 3.24
C VAL A 111 -3.85 1.26 2.12
N ILE A 112 -4.92 0.51 1.85
CA ILE A 112 -5.91 0.86 0.82
C ILE A 112 -6.46 2.27 1.04
N LYS A 113 -6.83 2.61 2.28
CA LYS A 113 -7.34 3.95 2.62
C LYS A 113 -6.27 5.02 2.46
N ARG A 114 -5.03 4.77 2.89
CA ARG A 114 -3.93 5.74 2.82
C ARG A 114 -3.52 6.01 1.37
N VAL A 115 -3.22 4.96 0.61
CA VAL A 115 -2.92 5.06 -0.82
C VAL A 115 -4.08 5.73 -1.55
N GLY A 116 -5.33 5.34 -1.28
CA GLY A 116 -6.50 6.00 -1.88
C GLY A 116 -6.60 7.50 -1.60
N ARG A 117 -6.13 8.00 -0.45
CA ARG A 117 -6.04 9.45 -0.17
C ARG A 117 -4.93 10.12 -0.98
N LEU A 118 -3.78 9.47 -1.14
CA LEU A 118 -2.66 10.00 -1.93
C LEU A 118 -3.01 10.04 -3.43
N VAL A 119 -3.66 9.01 -3.95
CA VAL A 119 -4.10 8.94 -5.35
C VAL A 119 -5.01 10.11 -5.74
N ARG A 120 -5.87 10.59 -4.83
CA ARG A 120 -6.76 11.73 -5.11
C ARG A 120 -6.00 13.03 -5.38
N LYS A 121 -4.78 13.14 -4.85
CA LYS A 121 -3.89 14.31 -5.02
C LYS A 121 -3.15 14.29 -6.36
N LEU A 122 -3.10 13.14 -7.05
CA LEU A 122 -2.45 13.04 -8.35
C LEU A 122 -3.19 13.86 -9.41
N ASN A 123 -2.41 14.55 -10.24
CA ASN A 123 -2.94 15.33 -11.35
C ASN A 123 -3.35 14.44 -12.54
N ASN A 124 -2.58 13.37 -12.80
CA ASN A 124 -2.89 12.44 -13.88
C ASN A 124 -4.03 11.48 -13.52
N ARG A 125 -5.26 11.83 -13.93
CA ARG A 125 -6.47 11.06 -13.61
C ARG A 125 -6.50 9.66 -14.23
N VAL A 126 -5.97 9.47 -15.43
CA VAL A 126 -5.93 8.15 -16.09
C VAL A 126 -5.01 7.20 -15.31
N PHE A 127 -3.84 7.70 -14.91
CA PHE A 127 -2.91 6.94 -14.09
C PHE A 127 -3.52 6.63 -12.71
N ALA A 128 -4.13 7.64 -12.06
CA ALA A 128 -4.81 7.52 -10.78
C ALA A 128 -5.94 6.46 -10.78
N ASN A 129 -6.78 6.45 -11.83
CA ASN A 129 -7.85 5.45 -11.96
C ASN A 129 -7.30 4.02 -12.00
N GLY A 130 -6.19 3.81 -12.70
CA GLY A 130 -5.53 2.50 -12.71
C GLY A 130 -5.07 2.07 -11.31
N ILE A 131 -4.62 2.98 -10.46
CA ILE A 131 -4.28 2.67 -9.05
C ILE A 131 -5.56 2.32 -8.27
N ILE A 132 -6.63 3.10 -8.44
CA ILE A 132 -7.92 2.86 -7.77
C ILE A 132 -8.46 1.46 -8.11
N ASP A 133 -8.35 1.02 -9.35
CA ASP A 133 -8.79 -0.31 -9.78
C ASP A 133 -8.06 -1.43 -9.01
N TYR A 134 -6.74 -1.31 -8.81
CA TYR A 134 -5.98 -2.25 -7.98
C TYR A 134 -6.43 -2.22 -6.52
N LEU A 135 -6.60 -1.03 -5.94
CA LEU A 135 -7.08 -0.88 -4.56
C LEU A 135 -8.46 -1.51 -4.37
N ALA A 136 -9.37 -1.33 -5.33
CA ALA A 136 -10.70 -1.93 -5.31
C ALA A 136 -10.63 -3.46 -5.39
N ARG A 137 -9.78 -4.02 -6.25
CA ARG A 137 -9.56 -5.48 -6.34
C ARG A 137 -9.05 -6.05 -5.03
N ILE A 138 -8.08 -5.38 -4.39
CA ILE A 138 -7.58 -5.81 -3.08
C ILE A 138 -8.71 -5.77 -2.05
N GLN A 139 -9.47 -4.67 -1.98
CA GLN A 139 -10.58 -4.51 -1.05
C GLN A 139 -11.63 -5.62 -1.22
N VAL A 140 -12.02 -5.94 -2.45
CA VAL A 140 -12.98 -7.02 -2.75
C VAL A 140 -12.48 -8.37 -2.24
N VAL A 141 -11.18 -8.68 -2.41
CA VAL A 141 -10.59 -9.93 -1.89
C VAL A 141 -10.68 -9.97 -0.36
N LEU A 142 -10.37 -8.87 0.32
CA LEU A 142 -10.43 -8.78 1.78
C LEU A 142 -11.88 -8.92 2.31
N ASP A 143 -12.83 -8.21 1.70
CA ASP A 143 -14.24 -8.22 2.10
C ASP A 143 -14.86 -9.60 1.92
N ASN A 144 -14.58 -10.25 0.77
CA ASN A 144 -15.04 -11.62 0.52
C ASN A 144 -14.46 -12.62 1.53
N THR A 145 -13.21 -12.42 1.95
CA THR A 145 -12.56 -13.27 2.95
C THR A 145 -13.22 -13.11 4.31
N GLU A 146 -13.43 -11.86 4.73
CA GLU A 146 -14.09 -11.55 6.00
C GLU A 146 -15.51 -12.12 6.04
N ASN A 147 -16.27 -11.96 4.96
CA ASN A 147 -17.62 -12.52 4.83
C ASN A 147 -17.61 -14.06 4.92
N ARG A 148 -16.66 -14.73 4.26
CA ARG A 148 -16.51 -16.19 4.34
C ARG A 148 -16.13 -16.66 5.74
N ARG A 149 -15.23 -15.96 6.44
CA ARG A 149 -14.85 -16.29 7.82
C ARG A 149 -16.02 -16.12 8.79
N LYS A 150 -16.82 -15.06 8.63
CA LYS A 150 -18.05 -14.85 9.41
C LYS A 150 -19.07 -15.96 9.17
N ALA A 151 -19.32 -16.32 7.90
CA ALA A 151 -20.23 -17.41 7.54
C ALA A 151 -19.78 -18.76 8.15
N ALA A 152 -18.47 -18.99 8.22
CA ALA A 152 -17.88 -20.19 8.82
C ALA A 152 -17.73 -20.11 10.36
N LYS A 153 -18.20 -19.04 11.02
CA LYS A 153 -18.03 -18.79 12.47
C LYS A 153 -16.57 -18.84 12.96
N LEU A 154 -15.63 -18.49 12.10
CA LEU A 154 -14.19 -18.46 12.40
C LEU A 154 -13.76 -17.16 13.10
N ILE A 155 -14.64 -16.16 13.11
CA ILE A 155 -14.49 -14.90 13.83
C ILE A 155 -15.70 -14.78 14.75
N LYS A 156 -15.47 -14.58 16.05
CA LYS A 156 -16.51 -14.32 17.05
C LYS A 156 -16.87 -12.84 17.05
#